data_AF-A0A920T9C1-F1
#
_entry.id   AF-A0A920T9C1-F1
#
_cell.length_a   1.000
_cell.length_b   1.000
_cell.length_c   1.000
_cell.angle_alpha   90.00
_cell.angle_beta   90.00
_cell.angle_gamma   90.00
#
_symmetry.space_group_name_H-M   'P 1'
#
loop_
_entity.id
_entity.type
_entity.pdbx_description
1 polymer ?
#
loop_
_entity_poly.entity_id
_entity_poly.type
_entity_poly.pdbx_seq_one_letter_code
_entity_poly.pdbx_strand_id
1 'polypeptide(L)'
;MKYGWSMKRLHRMIVLSATYRQASQFNATAAAMDGGNRLLWRMTPRRLEAEAIRDTILQVSGELNGSLGGPSFRLFRYIDGNVPEYVLLENPGRETWRRAVYMYNIHTFDSPLMRAFDCADATIQVPTRVPSVTALQALSLMNNRFVFEQARLFARRVTISVGHSPEDQVAEAYRLALLRVPTVQESQAASASSVSTGC
;
A
#
# COMPACT_ATOMS: atom_id res chain seq x y z
N MET A 1 29.02 27.84 1.15
CA MET A 1 28.48 26.58 0.59
C MET A 1 27.96 26.83 -0.82
N LYS A 2 28.39 26.02 -1.80
CA LYS A 2 28.40 26.34 -3.25
C LYS A 2 27.02 26.56 -3.91
N TYR A 3 25.89 26.29 -3.24
CA TYR A 3 24.54 26.30 -3.84
C TYR A 3 23.38 26.80 -2.95
N GLY A 4 23.63 27.65 -1.96
CA GLY A 4 22.57 28.42 -1.29
C GLY A 4 21.46 27.66 -0.55
N TRP A 5 21.76 26.50 0.07
CA TRP A 5 20.84 25.78 0.99
C TRP A 5 19.42 25.47 0.44
N SER A 6 19.28 25.17 -0.85
CA SER A 6 17.98 24.74 -1.41
C SER A 6 17.67 23.28 -1.08
N MET A 7 16.70 23.06 -0.18
CA MET A 7 16.23 21.71 0.18
C MET A 7 15.68 20.93 -1.03
N LYS A 8 14.94 21.60 -1.92
CA LYS A 8 14.41 20.98 -3.14
C LYS A 8 15.51 20.47 -4.05
N ARG A 9 16.62 21.22 -4.17
CA ARG A 9 17.78 20.80 -4.97
C ARG A 9 18.49 19.59 -4.33
N LEU A 10 18.64 19.58 -3.01
CA LEU A 10 19.20 18.44 -2.29
C LEU A 10 18.35 17.18 -2.51
N HIS A 11 17.03 17.26 -2.29
CA HIS A 11 16.12 16.15 -2.55
C HIS A 11 16.24 15.66 -4.00
N ARG A 12 16.23 16.57 -4.97
CA ARG A 12 16.39 16.23 -6.39
C ARG A 12 17.70 15.49 -6.66
N MET A 13 18.80 15.92 -6.06
CA MET A 13 20.11 15.26 -6.22
C MET A 13 20.09 13.84 -5.66
N ILE A 14 19.49 13.65 -4.48
CA ILE A 14 19.37 12.33 -3.85
C ILE A 14 18.52 11.40 -4.71
N VAL A 15 17.29 11.81 -5.06
CA VAL A 15 16.35 10.94 -5.78
C VAL A 15 16.75 10.67 -7.24
N LEU A 16 17.62 11.53 -7.81
CA LEU A 16 18.19 11.32 -9.15
C LEU A 16 19.59 10.72 -9.12
N SER A 17 20.12 10.32 -7.96
CA SER A 17 21.40 9.63 -7.88
C SER A 17 21.31 8.22 -8.48
N ALA A 18 22.45 7.70 -8.99
CA ALA A 18 22.51 6.34 -9.49
C ALA A 18 22.14 5.33 -8.39
N THR A 19 22.64 5.54 -7.18
CA THR A 19 22.37 4.71 -6.01
C THR A 19 20.89 4.66 -5.63
N TYR A 20 20.20 5.81 -5.58
CA TYR A 20 18.76 5.83 -5.25
C TYR A 20 17.90 5.11 -6.30
N ARG A 21 18.32 5.11 -7.56
CA ARG A 21 17.60 4.47 -8.68
C ARG A 21 17.99 3.03 -8.93
N GLN A 22 18.86 2.43 -8.11
CA GLN A 22 19.20 1.02 -8.27
C GLN A 22 17.97 0.13 -8.06
N ALA A 23 17.91 -0.97 -8.79
CA ALA A 23 16.91 -2.00 -8.57
C ALA A 23 17.23 -2.78 -7.27
N SER A 24 16.22 -3.45 -6.72
CA SER A 24 16.38 -4.41 -5.62
C SER A 24 16.80 -5.81 -6.11
N GLN A 25 17.04 -5.98 -7.42
CA GLN A 25 17.39 -7.27 -8.02
C GLN A 25 18.67 -7.84 -7.42
N PHE A 26 18.67 -9.17 -7.22
CA PHE A 26 19.81 -9.88 -6.66
C PHE A 26 20.94 -9.99 -7.69
N ASN A 27 22.17 -9.70 -7.27
CA ASN A 27 23.38 -9.88 -8.06
C ASN A 27 24.34 -10.76 -7.25
N ALA A 28 24.64 -11.96 -7.77
CA ALA A 28 25.45 -12.95 -7.04
C ALA A 28 26.87 -12.46 -6.75
N THR A 29 27.50 -11.76 -7.70
CA THR A 29 28.85 -11.20 -7.53
C THR A 29 28.87 -10.12 -6.47
N ALA A 30 27.91 -9.18 -6.51
CA ALA A 30 27.82 -8.11 -5.53
C ALA A 30 27.47 -8.65 -4.13
N ALA A 31 26.59 -9.65 -4.05
CA ALA A 31 26.23 -10.30 -2.79
C ALA A 31 27.39 -11.09 -2.17
N ALA A 32 28.25 -11.70 -2.98
CA ALA A 32 29.46 -12.37 -2.51
C ALA A 32 30.49 -11.38 -1.93
N MET A 33 30.58 -10.17 -2.50
CA MET A 33 31.48 -9.11 -2.01
C MET A 33 30.92 -8.34 -0.81
N ASP A 34 29.61 -8.08 -0.81
CA ASP A 34 28.92 -7.25 0.19
C ASP A 34 27.47 -7.73 0.38
N GLY A 35 27.30 -8.86 1.07
CA GLY A 35 25.97 -9.41 1.36
C GLY A 35 25.07 -8.48 2.18
N GLY A 36 25.68 -7.60 2.99
CA GLY A 36 24.98 -6.61 3.82
C GLY A 36 24.51 -5.37 3.06
N ASN A 37 24.84 -5.23 1.77
CA ASN A 37 24.51 -4.06 0.95
C ASN A 37 25.03 -2.73 1.54
N ARG A 38 26.16 -2.74 2.25
CA ARG A 38 26.79 -1.55 2.83
C ARG A 38 27.30 -0.57 1.75
N LEU A 39 27.73 -1.10 0.61
CA LEU A 39 28.18 -0.32 -0.55
C LEU A 39 27.01 0.14 -1.43
N LEU A 40 25.77 -0.14 -1.04
CA LEU A 40 24.55 0.26 -1.74
C LEU A 40 24.61 -0.16 -3.22
N TRP A 41 24.72 -1.46 -3.46
CA TRP A 41 24.69 -2.05 -4.80
C TRP A 41 23.27 -2.43 -5.25
N ARG A 42 22.31 -2.43 -4.32
CA ARG A 42 20.88 -2.55 -4.59
C ARG A 42 20.04 -1.63 -3.70
N MET A 43 18.80 -1.38 -4.11
CA MET A 43 17.80 -0.79 -3.22
C MET A 43 17.34 -1.82 -2.19
N THR A 44 17.45 -1.50 -0.90
CA THR A 44 16.91 -2.34 0.19
C THR A 44 15.38 -2.22 0.21
N PRO A 45 14.63 -3.33 0.08
CA PRO A 45 13.18 -3.30 0.22
C PRO A 45 12.78 -2.71 1.58
N ARG A 46 11.82 -1.79 1.57
CA ARG A 46 11.27 -1.19 2.77
C ARG A 46 9.85 -1.70 2.98
N ARG A 47 9.52 -2.02 4.23
CA ARG A 47 8.15 -2.36 4.62
C ARG A 47 7.27 -1.12 4.40
N LEU A 48 6.10 -1.32 3.80
CA LEU A 48 5.11 -0.26 3.66
C LEU A 48 4.44 -0.01 5.01
N GLU A 49 4.24 1.26 5.32
CA GLU A 49 3.46 1.73 6.47
C GLU A 49 1.96 1.52 6.21
N ALA A 50 1.14 1.48 7.27
CA ALA A 50 -0.30 1.29 7.18
C ALA A 50 -0.99 2.22 6.16
N GLU A 51 -0.64 3.51 6.19
CA GLU A 51 -1.15 4.53 5.28
C GLU A 51 -0.82 4.20 3.82
N ALA A 52 0.43 3.81 3.57
CA ALA A 52 0.90 3.43 2.25
C ALA A 52 0.24 2.14 1.75
N ILE A 53 -0.01 1.17 2.63
CA ILE A 53 -0.73 -0.06 2.28
C ILE A 53 -2.15 0.26 1.85
N ARG A 54 -2.88 1.05 2.64
CA ARG A 54 -4.24 1.49 2.31
C ARG A 54 -4.28 2.26 0.98
N ASP A 55 -3.38 3.21 0.80
CA ASP A 55 -3.29 4.01 -0.42
C ASP A 55 -2.92 3.14 -1.63
N THR A 56 -2.05 2.14 -1.46
CA THR A 56 -1.69 1.18 -2.52
C THR A 56 -2.89 0.33 -2.94
N ILE A 57 -3.68 -0.15 -1.98
CA ILE A 57 -4.91 -0.92 -2.27
C ILE A 57 -5.87 -0.09 -3.13
N LEU A 58 -6.10 1.18 -2.77
CA LEU A 58 -6.93 2.11 -3.55
C LEU A 58 -6.32 2.42 -4.93
N GLN A 59 -5.00 2.59 -5.00
CA GLN A 59 -4.31 2.92 -6.24
C GLN A 59 -4.40 1.78 -7.26
N VAL A 60 -4.24 0.55 -6.79
CA VAL A 60 -4.31 -0.67 -7.62
C VAL A 60 -5.75 -0.97 -8.02
N SER A 61 -6.74 -0.78 -7.13
CA SER A 61 -8.16 -0.90 -7.50
C SER A 61 -8.64 0.19 -8.47
N GLY A 62 -7.91 1.31 -8.57
CA GLY A 62 -8.22 2.43 -9.46
C GLY A 62 -9.13 3.49 -8.82
N GLU A 63 -9.27 3.44 -7.50
CA GLU A 63 -10.26 4.18 -6.74
C GLU A 63 -9.65 5.29 -5.87
N LEU A 64 -8.32 5.41 -5.85
CA LEU A 64 -7.64 6.44 -5.08
C LEU A 64 -7.97 7.85 -5.60
N ASN A 65 -8.67 8.64 -4.78
CA ASN A 65 -8.80 10.07 -4.97
C ASN A 65 -7.48 10.78 -4.64
N GLY A 66 -6.77 11.20 -5.69
CA GLY A 66 -5.49 11.93 -5.61
C GLY A 66 -5.60 13.44 -5.40
N SER A 67 -6.80 13.99 -5.23
CA SER A 67 -7.00 15.44 -5.06
C SER A 67 -6.22 15.96 -3.86
N LEU A 68 -5.51 17.08 -4.00
CA LEU A 68 -4.72 17.70 -2.94
C LEU A 68 -5.56 18.73 -2.17
N GLY A 69 -5.35 18.82 -0.85
CA GLY A 69 -6.04 19.76 0.04
C GLY A 69 -7.49 19.37 0.34
N GLY A 70 -8.31 20.30 0.83
CA GLY A 70 -9.70 20.04 1.18
C GLY A 70 -9.89 19.30 2.52
N PRO A 71 -11.14 18.96 2.87
CA PRO A 71 -11.46 18.40 4.18
C PRO A 71 -10.92 16.98 4.37
N SER A 72 -10.66 16.64 5.64
CA SER A 72 -10.36 15.28 6.08
C SER A 72 -11.58 14.37 5.99
N PHE A 73 -11.35 13.07 5.89
CA PHE A 73 -12.40 12.05 5.99
C PHE A 73 -12.31 11.27 7.30
N ARG A 74 -13.43 10.70 7.75
CA ARG A 74 -13.50 9.91 8.99
C ARG A 74 -13.85 8.45 8.64
N LEU A 75 -13.21 7.51 9.32
CA LEU A 75 -13.56 6.09 9.28
C LEU A 75 -14.46 5.68 10.46
N PHE A 76 -15.05 6.66 11.13
CA PHE A 76 -15.93 6.44 12.26
C PHE A 76 -17.13 7.38 12.20
N ARG A 77 -18.23 6.94 12.83
CA ARG A 77 -19.35 7.80 13.20
C ARG A 77 -19.20 8.22 14.65
N TYR A 78 -19.44 9.50 14.91
CA TYR A 78 -19.55 10.04 16.27
C TYR A 78 -20.99 9.88 16.75
N ILE A 79 -21.16 9.32 17.94
CA ILE A 79 -22.44 9.25 18.63
C ILE A 79 -22.33 10.12 19.88
N ASP A 80 -23.18 11.15 19.94
CA ASP A 80 -23.24 12.07 21.05
C ASP A 80 -24.04 11.46 22.20
N GLY A 81 -23.49 11.53 23.40
CA GLY A 81 -24.05 10.94 24.61
C GLY A 81 -23.28 11.35 25.84
N ASN A 82 -23.70 10.87 27.02
CA ASN A 82 -23.01 11.20 28.29
C ASN A 82 -21.54 10.73 28.28
N VAL A 83 -21.24 9.67 27.52
CA VAL A 83 -19.89 9.26 27.14
C VAL A 83 -19.86 9.21 25.60
N PRO A 84 -19.05 10.04 24.93
CA PRO A 84 -18.98 10.04 23.48
C PRO A 84 -18.44 8.72 22.92
N GLU A 85 -19.09 8.20 21.87
CA GLU A 85 -18.69 6.94 21.23
C GLU A 85 -18.26 7.15 19.78
N TYR A 86 -17.24 6.38 19.36
CA TYR A 86 -16.69 6.38 18.01
C TYR A 86 -16.81 5.00 17.39
N VAL A 87 -17.82 4.84 16.54
CA VAL A 87 -18.15 3.55 15.92
C VAL A 87 -17.48 3.42 14.56
N LEU A 88 -16.69 2.36 14.34
CA LEU A 88 -16.02 2.08 13.07
C LEU A 88 -17.00 1.97 11.91
N LEU A 89 -16.66 2.61 10.80
CA LEU A 89 -17.31 2.43 9.51
C LEU A 89 -16.46 1.47 8.67
N GLU A 90 -16.95 0.26 8.45
CA GLU A 90 -16.18 -0.83 7.83
C GLU A 90 -15.78 -0.56 6.37
N ASN A 91 -16.59 0.20 5.64
CA ASN A 91 -16.23 0.86 4.37
C ASN A 91 -17.27 1.94 4.03
N PRO A 92 -17.06 3.20 4.45
CA PRO A 92 -18.04 4.28 4.24
C PRO A 92 -18.13 4.79 2.78
N GLY A 93 -17.41 4.15 1.83
CA GLY A 93 -17.52 4.41 0.40
C GLY A 93 -16.55 5.45 -0.14
N ARG A 94 -16.80 5.85 -1.40
CA ARG A 94 -15.91 6.66 -2.26
C ARG A 94 -15.40 7.95 -1.64
N GLU A 95 -16.21 8.61 -0.80
CA GLU A 95 -15.81 9.83 -0.09
C GLU A 95 -14.60 9.64 0.83
N THR A 96 -14.35 8.40 1.26
CA THR A 96 -13.22 8.06 2.11
C THR A 96 -12.06 7.45 1.36
N TRP A 97 -12.19 7.15 0.06
CA TRP A 97 -11.17 6.52 -0.77
C TRP A 97 -10.14 7.53 -1.26
N ARG A 98 -9.64 8.34 -0.33
CA ARG A 98 -8.60 9.34 -0.51
C ARG A 98 -7.35 8.94 0.24
N ARG A 99 -6.22 9.55 -0.15
CA ARG A 99 -4.93 9.38 0.53
C ARG A 99 -5.07 9.44 2.05
N ALA A 100 -4.52 8.45 2.74
CA ALA A 100 -4.62 8.28 4.19
C ALA A 100 -4.02 9.45 4.99
N VAL A 101 -3.18 10.29 4.38
CA VAL A 101 -2.71 11.55 4.99
C VAL A 101 -3.86 12.52 5.34
N TYR A 102 -5.01 12.41 4.67
CA TYR A 102 -6.22 13.18 4.98
C TYR A 102 -7.18 12.46 5.94
N MET A 103 -6.80 11.29 6.45
CA MET A 103 -7.60 10.54 7.42
C MET A 103 -7.61 11.29 8.75
N TYR A 104 -8.79 11.47 9.32
CA TYR A 104 -8.96 12.10 10.62
C TYR A 104 -8.69 11.07 11.73
N ASN A 105 -7.64 11.30 12.51
CA ASN A 105 -7.25 10.47 13.65
C ASN A 105 -7.69 11.13 14.95
N ILE A 106 -8.17 10.32 15.89
CA ILE A 106 -8.46 10.73 17.27
C ILE A 106 -7.88 9.70 18.24
N HIS A 107 -7.59 10.14 19.45
CA HIS A 107 -6.93 9.33 20.47
C HIS A 107 -7.71 8.07 20.87
N THR A 108 -9.05 8.11 20.80
CA THR A 108 -9.94 7.05 21.29
C THR A 108 -10.47 6.14 20.18
N PHE A 109 -10.07 6.35 18.93
CA PHE A 109 -10.50 5.54 17.80
C PHE A 109 -9.30 4.84 17.18
N ASP A 110 -9.50 3.56 16.92
CA ASP A 110 -8.49 2.70 16.34
C ASP A 110 -9.08 1.97 15.14
N SER A 111 -8.52 2.20 13.96
CA SER A 111 -8.93 1.48 12.75
C SER A 111 -8.22 0.12 12.74
N PRO A 112 -8.94 -1.02 12.78
CA PRO A 112 -8.31 -2.34 12.91
C PRO A 112 -7.28 -2.63 11.82
N LEU A 113 -7.57 -2.21 10.57
CA LEU A 113 -6.64 -2.37 9.46
C LEU A 113 -5.38 -1.53 9.65
N MET A 114 -5.53 -0.28 10.10
CA MET A 114 -4.38 0.62 10.28
C MET A 114 -3.47 0.12 11.41
N ARG A 115 -4.05 -0.29 12.55
CA ARG A 115 -3.30 -0.87 13.66
C ARG A 115 -2.61 -2.17 13.30
N ALA A 116 -3.27 -3.05 12.53
CA ALA A 116 -2.64 -4.31 12.13
C ALA A 116 -1.29 -4.06 11.42
N PHE A 117 -1.17 -2.95 10.70
CA PHE A 117 0.03 -2.54 9.96
C PHE A 117 0.87 -1.47 10.67
N ASP A 118 0.87 -1.49 12.01
CA ASP A 118 1.76 -0.68 12.84
C ASP A 118 1.61 0.85 12.60
N CYS A 119 0.38 1.32 12.32
CA CYS A 119 0.07 2.74 12.31
C CYS A 119 0.44 3.38 13.65
N ALA A 120 0.94 4.62 13.63
CA ALA A 120 1.26 5.32 14.87
C ALA A 120 0.01 5.49 15.74
N ASP A 121 0.14 5.13 17.00
CA ASP A 121 -0.87 5.37 18.03
C ASP A 121 -0.99 6.89 18.27
N ALA A 122 -2.20 7.42 18.12
CA ALA A 122 -2.46 8.83 18.27
C ALA A 122 -2.36 9.32 19.72
N THR A 123 -2.32 8.43 20.71
CA THR A 123 -2.27 8.77 22.14
C THR A 123 -0.87 9.02 22.68
N ILE A 124 0.17 8.58 21.94
CA ILE A 124 1.56 8.64 22.39
C ILE A 124 2.48 9.25 21.33
N GLN A 125 3.67 9.66 21.75
CA GLN A 125 4.70 10.13 20.83
C GLN A 125 5.42 8.95 20.19
N VAL A 126 5.41 8.89 18.85
CA VAL A 126 6.04 7.81 18.08
C VAL A 126 7.11 8.40 17.15
N PRO A 127 8.36 8.61 17.63
CA PRO A 127 9.43 9.17 16.79
C PRO A 127 9.92 8.18 15.72
N THR A 128 9.76 6.88 15.95
CA THR A 128 10.11 5.83 14.99
C THR A 128 9.12 4.68 15.14
N ARG A 129 8.56 4.22 14.03
CA ARG A 129 7.66 3.05 14.00
C ARG A 129 8.49 1.78 13.86
N VAL A 130 8.19 0.77 14.69
CA VAL A 130 8.81 -0.56 14.58
C VAL A 130 7.89 -1.44 13.75
N PRO A 131 8.32 -1.89 12.56
CA PRO A 131 7.48 -2.74 11.73
C PRO A 131 7.42 -4.16 12.28
N SER A 132 6.22 -4.73 12.33
CA SER A 132 5.98 -6.12 12.69
C SER A 132 5.71 -6.97 11.45
N VAL A 133 6.05 -8.26 11.51
CA VAL A 133 5.65 -9.25 10.49
C VAL A 133 4.93 -10.38 11.21
N THR A 134 3.59 -10.36 11.13
CA THR A 134 2.75 -11.31 11.86
C THR A 134 1.73 -11.96 10.94
N ALA A 135 1.31 -13.18 11.28
CA ALA A 135 0.22 -13.85 10.57
C ALA A 135 -1.09 -13.04 10.66
N LEU A 136 -1.29 -12.27 11.74
CA LEU A 136 -2.47 -11.43 11.93
C LEU A 136 -2.60 -10.35 10.86
N GLN A 137 -1.48 -9.82 10.35
CA GLN A 137 -1.49 -8.85 9.25
C GLN A 137 -2.04 -9.46 7.95
N ALA A 138 -1.60 -10.68 7.61
CA ALA A 138 -2.13 -11.40 6.45
C ALA A 138 -3.61 -11.72 6.63
N LEU A 139 -3.99 -12.21 7.81
CA LEU A 139 -5.38 -12.52 8.13
C LEU A 139 -6.27 -11.27 8.08
N SER A 140 -5.75 -10.11 8.50
CA SER A 140 -6.44 -8.83 8.45
C SER A 140 -6.73 -8.40 7.02
N LEU A 141 -5.82 -8.63 6.07
CA LEU A 141 -6.12 -8.38 4.64
C LEU A 141 -7.20 -9.33 4.11
N MET A 142 -7.16 -10.60 4.52
CA MET A 142 -8.12 -11.61 4.07
C MET A 142 -9.52 -11.47 4.71
N ASN A 143 -9.67 -10.74 5.81
CA ASN A 143 -10.93 -10.65 6.56
C ASN A 143 -11.43 -9.21 6.74
N ASN A 144 -11.01 -8.29 5.87
CA ASN A 144 -11.41 -6.89 5.97
C ASN A 144 -12.34 -6.47 4.82
N ARG A 145 -13.49 -5.90 5.17
CA ARG A 145 -14.54 -5.50 4.22
C ARG A 145 -14.07 -4.49 3.19
N PHE A 146 -13.28 -3.50 3.60
CA PHE A 146 -12.66 -2.55 2.69
C PHE A 146 -11.75 -3.27 1.69
N VAL A 147 -10.87 -4.17 2.16
CA VAL A 147 -9.96 -4.93 1.27
C VAL A 147 -10.75 -5.80 0.27
N PHE A 148 -11.79 -6.49 0.72
CA PHE A 148 -12.66 -7.28 -0.16
C PHE A 148 -13.35 -6.43 -1.25
N GLU A 149 -13.85 -5.25 -0.88
CA GLU A 149 -14.49 -4.37 -1.86
C GLU A 149 -13.50 -3.83 -2.88
N GLN A 150 -12.30 -3.45 -2.44
CA GLN A 150 -11.23 -3.01 -3.34
C GLN A 150 -10.73 -4.15 -4.23
N ALA A 151 -10.70 -5.39 -3.74
CA ALA A 151 -10.39 -6.56 -4.57
C ALA A 151 -11.41 -6.78 -5.69
N ARG A 152 -12.71 -6.60 -5.42
CA ARG A 152 -13.77 -6.66 -6.45
C ARG A 152 -13.65 -5.52 -7.47
N LEU A 153 -13.32 -4.31 -7.02
CA LEU A 153 -13.08 -3.16 -7.90
C LEU A 153 -11.84 -3.38 -8.77
N PHE A 154 -10.78 -3.95 -8.21
CA PHE A 154 -9.58 -4.34 -8.93
C PHE A 154 -9.87 -5.40 -10.00
N ALA A 155 -10.59 -6.46 -9.67
CA ALA A 155 -10.99 -7.49 -10.64
C ALA A 155 -11.79 -6.87 -11.81
N ARG A 156 -12.79 -6.01 -11.50
CA ARG A 156 -13.54 -5.28 -12.53
C ARG A 156 -12.64 -4.40 -13.40
N ARG A 157 -11.70 -3.67 -12.79
CA ARG A 157 -10.73 -2.84 -13.52
C ARG A 157 -9.92 -3.67 -14.52
N VAL A 158 -9.44 -4.83 -14.11
CA VAL A 158 -8.70 -5.77 -14.97
C VAL A 158 -9.59 -6.23 -16.12
N THR A 159 -10.80 -6.73 -15.84
CA THR A 159 -11.75 -7.17 -16.88
C THR A 159 -12.11 -6.08 -17.87
N ILE A 160 -12.32 -4.84 -17.43
CA ILE A 160 -12.60 -3.70 -18.32
C ILE A 160 -11.38 -3.38 -19.21
N SER A 161 -10.17 -3.55 -18.69
CA SER A 161 -8.94 -3.17 -19.41
C SER A 161 -8.57 -4.15 -20.54
N VAL A 162 -8.80 -5.45 -20.36
CA VAL A 162 -8.33 -6.49 -21.30
C VAL A 162 -9.40 -7.49 -21.74
N GLY A 163 -10.63 -7.38 -21.24
CA GLY A 163 -11.72 -8.30 -21.55
C GLY A 163 -11.67 -9.58 -20.70
N HIS A 164 -11.99 -10.73 -21.32
CA HIS A 164 -12.27 -11.99 -20.62
C HIS A 164 -11.23 -13.11 -20.88
N SER A 165 -10.09 -12.82 -21.52
CA SER A 165 -9.00 -13.81 -21.59
C SER A 165 -8.34 -13.94 -20.22
N PRO A 166 -8.29 -15.15 -19.61
CA PRO A 166 -7.62 -15.35 -18.33
C PRO A 166 -6.14 -14.98 -18.37
N GLU A 167 -5.44 -15.29 -19.47
CA GLU A 167 -4.01 -14.97 -19.63
C GLU A 167 -3.76 -13.47 -19.62
N ASP A 168 -4.56 -12.71 -20.38
CA ASP A 168 -4.45 -11.25 -20.44
C ASP A 168 -4.84 -10.61 -19.10
N GLN A 169 -5.87 -11.14 -18.42
CA GLN A 169 -6.27 -10.66 -17.09
C GLN A 169 -5.17 -10.90 -16.05
N VAL A 170 -4.52 -12.06 -16.05
CA VAL A 170 -3.39 -12.35 -15.17
C VAL A 170 -2.23 -11.41 -15.46
N ALA A 171 -1.88 -11.23 -16.74
CA ALA A 171 -0.80 -10.31 -17.14
C ALA A 171 -1.07 -8.87 -16.68
N GLU A 172 -2.29 -8.37 -16.89
CA GLU A 172 -2.69 -7.02 -16.49
C GLU A 172 -2.75 -6.87 -14.96
N ALA A 173 -3.24 -7.87 -14.24
CA ALA A 173 -3.26 -7.86 -12.78
C ALA A 173 -1.84 -7.74 -12.20
N TYR A 174 -0.88 -8.49 -12.74
CA TYR A 174 0.53 -8.39 -12.36
C TYR A 174 1.13 -7.03 -12.71
N ARG A 175 0.80 -6.48 -13.88
CA ARG A 175 1.27 -5.16 -14.29
C ARG A 175 0.77 -4.06 -13.36
N LEU A 176 -0.49 -4.12 -12.95
CA LEU A 176 -1.10 -3.13 -12.05
C LEU A 176 -0.63 -3.27 -10.60
N ALA A 177 -0.56 -4.49 -10.08
CA ALA A 177 -0.26 -4.74 -8.66
C ALA A 177 1.24 -4.84 -8.37
N LEU A 178 2.02 -5.45 -9.27
CA LEU A 178 3.44 -5.77 -9.07
C LEU A 178 4.38 -4.99 -10.00
N LEU A 179 3.84 -4.17 -10.91
CA LEU A 179 4.60 -3.35 -11.86
C LEU A 179 5.57 -4.16 -12.74
N ARG A 180 5.20 -5.42 -13.03
CA ARG A 180 5.96 -6.33 -13.90
C ARG A 180 5.04 -7.34 -14.57
N VAL A 181 5.57 -8.06 -15.55
CA VAL A 181 4.91 -9.23 -16.12
C VAL A 181 5.07 -10.46 -15.20
N PRO A 182 4.08 -11.38 -15.19
CA PRO A 182 4.21 -12.65 -14.47
C PRO A 182 5.29 -13.51 -15.12
N THR A 183 5.95 -14.35 -14.31
CA THR A 183 6.74 -15.47 -14.82
C THR A 183 5.83 -16.58 -15.34
N VAL A 184 6.37 -17.53 -16.10
CA VAL A 184 5.60 -18.68 -16.62
C VAL A 184 4.92 -19.47 -15.49
N GLN A 185 5.64 -19.72 -14.39
CA GLN A 185 5.12 -20.43 -13.23
C GLN A 185 3.99 -19.67 -12.54
N GLU A 186 4.17 -18.36 -12.37
CA GLU A 186 3.15 -17.47 -11.77
C GLU A 186 1.89 -17.38 -12.63
N SER A 187 2.05 -17.31 -13.96
CA SER A 187 0.93 -17.28 -14.90
C SER A 187 0.12 -18.57 -14.81
N GLN A 188 0.79 -19.73 -14.79
CA GLN A 188 0.13 -21.03 -14.67
C GLN A 188 -0.63 -21.17 -13.35
N ALA A 189 -0.02 -20.76 -12.23
CA ALA A 189 -0.65 -20.82 -10.91
C ALA A 189 -1.88 -19.88 -10.80
N ALA A 190 -1.79 -18.68 -11.37
CA ALA A 190 -2.88 -17.72 -11.36
C ALA A 190 -4.06 -18.17 -12.24
N SER A 191 -3.79 -18.66 -13.44
CA SER A 191 -4.83 -19.19 -14.34
C SER A 191 -5.52 -20.45 -13.78
N ALA A 192 -4.80 -21.29 -13.02
CA ALA A 192 -5.44 -22.44 -12.35
C ALA A 192 -6.44 -22.00 -11.26
N SER A 193 -6.20 -20.85 -10.63
CA SER A 193 -7.04 -20.32 -9.55
C SER A 193 -8.29 -19.60 -10.04
N SER A 194 -8.27 -19.02 -11.25
CA SER A 194 -9.47 -18.41 -11.86
C SER A 194 -10.53 -19.46 -12.20
N VAL A 195 -10.09 -20.62 -12.72
CA VAL A 195 -10.99 -21.74 -13.08
C VAL A 195 -11.69 -22.35 -11.86
N SER A 196 -11.05 -22.38 -10.68
CA SER A 196 -11.64 -22.95 -9.46
C SER A 196 -12.62 -22.02 -8.74
N THR A 197 -12.57 -20.71 -9.00
CA THR A 197 -13.32 -19.70 -8.24
C THR A 197 -14.54 -19.16 -9.00
N GLY A 198 -14.78 -19.60 -10.24
CA GLY A 198 -15.99 -19.29 -10.99
C GLY A 198 -16.22 -17.79 -11.21
N CYS A 199 -15.16 -17.06 -11.56
CA CYS A 199 -15.23 -15.72 -12.16
C CYS A 199 -14.72 -15.78 -13.59
#